data_AF-A0A259LI51-F1
#
_entry.id   AF-A0A259LI51-F1
#
_cell.length_a   1.000
_cell.length_b   1.000
_cell.length_c   1.000
_cell.angle_alpha   90.00
_cell.angle_beta   90.00
_cell.angle_gamma   90.00
#
_symmetry.space_group_name_H-M   'P 1'
#
loop_
_entity.id
_entity.type
_entity.pdbx_description
1 polymer ?
#
loop_
_entity_poly.entity_id
_entity_poly.type
_entity_poly.pdbx_seq_one_letter_code
_entity_poly.pdbx_strand_id
1 'polypeptide(L)'
;MRVLGTFGIPELAHAASTDLVPVNPVAAEHYVKHLAHAGYLHCVEEKHRISASTWRLKPSANTGPLPPLVMRTKFVWDQNQRVVKGDPENAGEVAA
;
A
#
# COMPACT_ATOMS: atom_id res chain seq x y z
N MET A 1 9.85 1.23 -6.14
CA MET A 1 8.88 0.65 -7.10
C MET A 1 9.19 0.98 -8.56
N ARG A 2 9.20 2.26 -8.99
CA ARG A 2 9.52 2.62 -10.40
C ARG A 2 10.87 2.07 -10.88
N VAL A 3 11.89 2.17 -10.03
CA VAL A 3 13.26 1.75 -10.32
C VAL A 3 13.41 0.22 -10.36
N LEU A 4 12.59 -0.50 -9.58
CA LEU A 4 12.64 -1.97 -9.53
C LEU A 4 12.04 -2.61 -10.79
N GLY A 5 11.11 -1.92 -11.47
CA GLY A 5 10.39 -2.46 -12.63
C GLY A 5 9.35 -3.51 -12.24
N THR A 6 9.81 -4.66 -11.76
CA THR A 6 9.03 -5.76 -11.19
C THR A 6 9.63 -6.13 -9.84
N PHE A 7 8.80 -6.45 -8.85
CA PHE A 7 9.30 -6.73 -7.50
C PHE A 7 8.43 -7.73 -6.74
N GLY A 8 9.08 -8.48 -5.85
CA GLY A 8 8.44 -9.21 -4.76
C GLY A 8 8.36 -8.36 -3.48
N ILE A 9 7.63 -8.87 -2.47
CA ILE A 9 7.49 -8.18 -1.19
C ILE A 9 8.83 -8.05 -0.42
N PRO A 10 9.69 -9.09 -0.33
CA PRO A 10 10.98 -8.97 0.34
C PRO A 10 11.91 -7.95 -0.32
N GLU A 11 11.92 -7.92 -1.64
CA GLU A 11 12.72 -6.98 -2.43
C GLU A 11 12.26 -5.54 -2.24
N LEU A 12 10.94 -5.32 -2.23
CA LEU A 12 10.37 -4.01 -1.93
C LEU A 12 10.74 -3.53 -0.52
N ALA A 13 10.62 -4.41 0.48
CA ALA A 13 10.98 -4.07 1.86
C ALA A 13 12.46 -3.68 1.96
N HIS A 14 13.34 -4.45 1.32
CA HIS A 14 14.77 -4.13 1.29
C HIS A 14 15.06 -2.80 0.59
N ALA A 15 14.50 -2.58 -0.61
CA ALA A 15 14.72 -1.36 -1.39
C ALA A 15 14.12 -0.10 -0.75
N ALA A 16 13.12 -0.25 0.13
CA ALA A 16 12.52 0.85 0.88
C ALA A 16 13.19 1.07 2.25
N SER A 17 14.01 0.12 2.72
CA SER A 17 14.72 0.23 3.99
C SER A 17 15.90 1.16 3.88
N THR A 18 16.19 1.86 4.97
CA THR A 18 17.41 2.65 5.16
C THR A 18 18.10 2.19 6.45
N ASP A 19 19.35 2.60 6.67
CA ASP A 19 20.10 2.25 7.88
C ASP A 19 19.40 2.72 9.17
N LEU A 20 18.60 3.79 9.09
CA LEU A 20 17.89 4.36 10.23
C LEU A 20 16.46 3.83 10.38
N VAL A 21 15.82 3.45 9.26
CA VAL A 21 14.42 3.02 9.24
C VAL A 21 14.31 1.72 8.45
N PRO A 22 14.36 0.56 9.13
CA PRO A 22 14.12 -0.73 8.49
C PRO A 22 12.63 -0.92 8.21
N VAL A 23 12.30 -1.39 7.01
CA VAL A 23 10.92 -1.70 6.62
C VAL A 23 10.65 -3.18 6.86
N ASN A 24 9.67 -3.48 7.71
CA ASN A 24 9.23 -4.85 7.97
C ASN A 24 8.55 -5.44 6.70
N PRO A 25 8.90 -6.67 6.27
CA PRO A 25 8.22 -7.33 5.15
C PRO A 25 6.70 -7.40 5.27
N VAL A 26 6.16 -7.52 6.50
CA VAL A 26 4.71 -7.52 6.74
C VAL A 26 4.11 -6.14 6.43
N ALA A 27 4.79 -5.05 6.78
CA ALA A 27 4.35 -3.70 6.44
C ALA A 27 4.38 -3.48 4.91
N ALA A 28 5.43 -3.97 4.24
CA ALA A 28 5.50 -3.96 2.79
C ALA A 28 4.38 -4.79 2.14
N GLU A 29 4.02 -5.94 2.72
CA GLU A 29 2.91 -6.76 2.26
C GLU A 29 1.57 -6.02 2.34
N HIS A 30 1.30 -5.40 3.49
CA HIS A 30 0.11 -4.60 3.68
C HIS A 30 0.06 -3.45 2.68
N TYR A 31 1.18 -2.76 2.45
CA TYR A 31 1.28 -1.68 1.49
C TYR A 31 0.96 -2.14 0.05
N VAL A 32 1.58 -3.24 -0.40
CA VAL A 32 1.29 -3.85 -1.71
C VAL A 32 -0.18 -4.23 -1.84
N LYS A 33 -0.78 -4.82 -0.79
CA LYS A 33 -2.20 -5.17 -0.78
C LYS A 33 -3.11 -3.97 -0.99
N HIS A 34 -2.87 -2.85 -0.29
CA HIS A 34 -3.67 -1.64 -0.45
C HIS A 34 -3.52 -1.05 -1.87
N LEU A 35 -2.30 -0.99 -2.40
CA LEU A 35 -2.06 -0.47 -3.74
C LEU A 35 -2.65 -1.36 -4.85
N ALA A 36 -2.58 -2.68 -4.68
CA ALA A 36 -3.20 -3.62 -5.61
C ALA A 36 -4.73 -3.43 -5.62
N HIS A 37 -5.35 -3.33 -4.44
CA HIS A 37 -6.79 -3.09 -4.32
C HIS A 37 -7.21 -1.73 -4.89
N ALA A 38 -6.39 -0.69 -4.70
CA ALA A 38 -6.60 0.63 -5.29
C ALA A 38 -6.25 0.70 -6.80
N GLY A 39 -5.83 -0.41 -7.42
CA GLY A 39 -5.59 -0.50 -8.85
C GLY A 39 -4.27 0.11 -9.34
N TYR A 40 -3.34 0.45 -8.45
CA TYR A 40 -2.01 0.99 -8.79
C TYR A 40 -1.06 -0.08 -9.32
N LEU A 41 -1.21 -1.33 -8.86
CA LEU A 41 -0.32 -2.43 -9.21
C LEU A 41 -0.95 -3.38 -10.22
N HIS A 42 -0.10 -3.97 -11.05
CA HIS A 42 -0.40 -5.11 -11.90
C HIS A 42 0.34 -6.33 -11.35
N CYS A 43 -0.39 -7.43 -11.15
CA CYS A 43 0.21 -8.72 -10.79
C CYS A 43 0.80 -9.33 -12.06
N VAL A 44 2.13 -9.48 -12.09
CA VAL A 44 2.86 -10.05 -13.22
C VAL A 44 2.85 -11.58 -13.13
N GLU A 45 2.99 -12.11 -11.92
CA GLU A 45 2.94 -13.54 -11.64
C GLU A 45 2.10 -13.74 -10.37
N GLU A 46 0.89 -14.27 -10.54
CA GLU A 46 -0.02 -14.55 -9.45
C GLU A 46 0.31 -15.91 -8.82
N LYS A 47 0.43 -15.93 -7.49
CA LYS A 47 0.59 -17.15 -6.70
C LYS A 47 -0.50 -17.22 -5.65
N HIS A 48 -0.66 -18.39 -5.04
CA HIS A 48 -1.65 -18.61 -3.97
C HIS A 48 -1.54 -17.58 -2.82
N ARG A 49 -0.33 -17.06 -2.55
CA ARG A 49 -0.12 -16.02 -1.54
C ARG A 49 0.38 -14.73 -2.20
N ILE A 50 -0.19 -13.60 -1.76
CA ILE A 50 0.22 -12.26 -2.20
C ILE A 50 1.72 -12.02 -1.97
N SER A 51 2.26 -12.53 -0.85
CA SER A 51 3.67 -12.45 -0.48
C SER A 51 4.63 -13.18 -1.41
N ALA A 52 4.13 -14.16 -2.17
CA ALA A 52 4.91 -14.90 -3.15
C ALA A 52 4.70 -14.40 -4.60
N SER A 53 3.74 -13.50 -4.80
CA SER A 53 3.38 -12.95 -6.12
C SER A 53 4.33 -11.83 -6.54
N THR A 54 4.48 -11.64 -7.84
CA THR A 54 5.34 -10.60 -8.42
C THR A 54 4.50 -9.43 -8.92
N TRP A 55 4.89 -8.21 -8.58
CA TRP A 55 4.11 -7.00 -8.84
C TRP A 55 4.87 -5.98 -9.67
N ARG A 56 4.12 -5.15 -10.40
CA ARG A 56 4.63 -3.99 -11.14
C ARG A 56 3.73 -2.79 -10.96
N LEU A 57 4.32 -1.61 -10.84
CA LEU A 57 3.57 -0.35 -10.87
C LEU A 57 3.00 -0.12 -12.28
N LYS A 58 1.70 0.14 -12.40
CA LYS A 58 1.10 0.46 -13.69
C LYS A 58 1.69 1.78 -14.23
N PRO A 59 1.94 1.88 -15.55
CA PRO A 59 2.43 3.13 -16.14
C PRO A 59 1.53 4.33 -15.84
N SER A 60 0.21 4.14 -15.83
CA SER A 60 -0.78 5.19 -15.49
C SER A 60 -0.73 5.65 -14.03
N ALA A 61 -0.16 4.84 -13.14
CA ALA A 61 0.01 5.13 -11.72
C ALA A 61 1.37 5.79 -11.39
N ASN A 62 2.25 5.96 -12.38
CA ASN A 62 3.52 6.65 -12.22
C ASN A 62 3.33 8.17 -12.33
N THR A 63 2.63 8.75 -11.35
CA THR A 63 2.23 10.16 -11.35
C THR A 63 3.29 11.12 -10.80
N GLY A 64 4.41 10.61 -10.30
CA GLY A 64 5.49 11.44 -9.76
C GLY A 64 6.61 10.64 -9.07
N PRO A 65 7.62 11.33 -8.51
CA PRO A 65 8.74 10.70 -7.81
C PRO A 65 8.36 10.12 -6.44
N LEU A 66 7.29 10.65 -5.82
CA LEU A 66 6.82 10.19 -4.52
C LEU A 66 5.94 8.95 -4.65
N PRO A 67 6.12 7.94 -3.79
CA PRO A 67 5.24 6.78 -3.78
C PRO A 67 3.83 7.14 -3.29
N PRO A 68 2.76 6.45 -3.76
CA PRO A 68 1.41 6.72 -3.27
C PRO A 68 1.27 6.42 -1.77
N LEU A 69 0.78 7.37 -0.99
CA LEU A 69 0.59 7.19 0.45
C LEU A 69 -0.69 6.41 0.75
N VAL A 70 -0.60 5.44 1.66
CA VAL A 70 -1.77 4.78 2.25
C VAL A 70 -2.16 5.57 3.50
N MET A 71 -3.38 6.10 3.51
CA MET A 71 -3.92 6.86 4.64
C MET A 71 -4.99 6.05 5.37
N ARG A 72 -5.07 6.19 6.70
CA ARG A 72 -6.17 5.67 7.52
C ARG A 72 -7.12 6.81 7.84
N THR A 73 -8.40 6.59 7.59
CA THR A 73 -9.47 7.46 8.10
C THR A 73 -10.24 6.72 9.21
N LYS A 74 -10.64 7.46 10.24
CA LYS A 74 -11.53 6.97 11.31
C LYS A 74 -12.88 7.63 11.11
N PHE A 75 -13.94 6.82 11.08
CA PHE A 75 -15.32 7.31 11.07
C PHE A 75 -16.11 6.67 12.21
N VAL A 76 -17.11 7.38 12.72
CA VAL A 76 -18.01 6.85 13.77
C VAL A 76 -19.22 6.23 13.09
N TRP A 77 -19.56 4.98 13.43
CA TRP A 77 -20.80 4.36 12.99
C TRP A 77 -21.85 4.46 14.09
N ASP A 78 -22.91 5.22 13.86
CA ASP A 78 -24.07 5.24 14.75
C ASP A 78 -24.94 4.01 14.46
N GLN A 79 -24.93 3.03 15.39
CA GLN A 79 -25.67 1.78 15.23
C GLN A 79 -27.19 1.96 15.31
N ASN A 80 -27.66 2.98 16.03
CA ASN A 80 -29.09 3.23 16.21
C ASN A 80 -29.68 3.91 14.98
N GLN A 81 -28.96 4.89 14.43
CA GLN A 81 -29.37 5.61 13.22
C GLN A 81 -28.92 4.91 11.94
N ARG A 82 -28.06 3.90 12.03
CA ARG A 82 -27.43 3.18 10.91
C ARG A 82 -26.80 4.13 9.89
N VAL A 83 -26.09 5.13 10.40
CA VAL A 83 -25.43 6.15 9.58
C VAL A 83 -24.01 6.39 10.06
N VAL A 84 -23.11 6.66 9.11
CA VAL A 84 -21.75 7.14 9.41
C VAL A 84 -21.83 8.59 9.88
N LYS A 85 -21.16 8.91 10.98
CA LYS A 85 -21.01 10.24 11.56
C LYS A 85 -19.53 10.64 11.58
N GLY A 86 -19.28 11.91 11.26
CA GLY A 86 -17.95 12.51 11.16
C GLY A 86 -17.46 12.58 9.71
N ASP A 87 -16.89 13.73 9.33
CA ASP A 87 -16.27 13.92 8.03
C ASP A 87 -14.90 13.20 7.96
N PRO A 88 -14.48 12.74 6.77
CA PRO A 88 -13.21 12.03 6.58
C PRO A 88 -11.97 12.92 6.72
N GLU A 89 -12.15 14.20 7.07
CA GLU A 89 -11.14 15.26 7.18
C GLU A 89 -9.97 14.94 8.14
N ASN A 90 -10.07 13.88 8.94
CA ASN A 90 -8.99 13.37 9.81
C ASN A 90 -8.25 12.14 9.24
N ALA A 91 -8.09 12.04 7.92
CA ALA A 91 -7.23 11.01 7.33
C ALA A 91 -5.76 11.28 7.68
N GLY A 92 -5.13 10.35 8.40
CA GLY A 92 -3.71 10.40 8.76
C GLY A 92 -2.89 9.39 7.97
N GLU A 93 -1.62 9.68 7.74
CA GLU A 93 -0.67 8.73 7.15
C GLU A 93 -0.48 7.51 8.06
N VAL A 94 -0.38 6.32 7.46
CA VAL A 94 -0.08 5.09 8.21
C VAL A 94 1.43 5.01 8.45
N ALA A 95 1.89 5.39 9.65
CA ALA A 95 3.27 5.09 10.06
C ALA A 95 3.46 3.57 10.19
N ALA A 96 4.58 3.09 9.62
CA ALA A 96 4.99 1.69 9.57
C ALA A 96 5.32 1.10 10.94
#